data_AF-A0A7J7KPL1-F1
#
_entry.id   AF-A0A7J7KPL1-F1
#
_cell.length_a   1.000
_cell.length_b   1.000
_cell.length_c   1.000
_cell.angle_alpha   90.00
_cell.angle_beta   90.00
_cell.angle_gamma   90.00
#
_symmetry.space_group_name_H-M   'P 1'
#
loop_
_entity.id
_entity.type
_entity.pdbx_description
1 polymer ?
#
loop_
_entity_poly.entity_id
_entity_poly.type
_entity_poly.pdbx_seq_one_letter_code
_entity_poly.pdbx_strand_id
1 'polypeptide(L)'
;MAVNAYLTCGGDVARQLTTEEATLIEDGSRFQKGHTLLHIALQSQRQDVVASLLTASVTSQSKKRLPPHTCPDLANEILRTVACSLRQRKGDFPCFFFTEVVTFALPGDIEDLLPTVEKQLLNDIMDHDVQRELELEESTINWSIELCERFGSRLYALWNRSAGDCLLDSVLQATWGVFDKDNTLRLALSDSLAEAEGTFYPRWKEYESRQAELYHFTLEEDQWDQDWSYILSLARQPGSALEQMHIFTLAHILRRPIIVYGVKYVKTFRGETIDLAKFQGVYLPLLWDPSFCWKSPITLGYTRGHFSALVPMETDLDKNIGAGAMLDNLEEKVFYLPLIEKDGEPLPLHFLSQSQMKREESYCKSGLRVKMLLEFSVLSNSLEGSHHW
;
A
#
# COMPACT_ATOMS: atom_id res chain seq x y z
N MET A 1 8.55 7.36 -27.50
CA MET A 1 7.67 6.18 -27.30
C MET A 1 8.45 4.88 -27.19
N ALA A 2 9.20 4.43 -28.21
CA ALA A 2 9.93 3.15 -28.14
C ALA A 2 10.98 3.05 -27.01
N VAL A 3 11.76 4.11 -26.77
CA VAL A 3 12.75 4.11 -25.66
C VAL A 3 12.05 4.03 -24.30
N ASN A 4 10.94 4.74 -24.12
CA ASN A 4 10.17 4.65 -22.87
C ASN A 4 9.59 3.24 -22.69
N ALA A 5 9.09 2.59 -23.74
CA ALA A 5 8.64 1.21 -23.67
C ALA A 5 9.78 0.24 -23.30
N TYR A 6 10.97 0.42 -23.88
CA TYR A 6 12.16 -0.35 -23.50
C TYR A 6 12.51 -0.18 -22.02
N LEU A 7 12.47 1.06 -21.51
CA LEU A 7 12.73 1.37 -20.11
C LEU A 7 11.66 0.81 -19.17
N THR A 8 10.37 0.94 -19.51
CA THR A 8 9.27 0.42 -18.69
C THR A 8 9.20 -1.10 -18.68
N CYS A 9 9.75 -1.78 -19.68
CA CYS A 9 9.95 -3.23 -19.70
C CYS A 9 11.23 -3.69 -18.99
N GLY A 10 11.93 -2.82 -18.26
CA GLY A 10 13.14 -3.17 -17.52
C GLY A 10 14.41 -3.28 -18.38
N GLY A 11 14.38 -2.74 -19.60
CA GLY A 11 15.49 -2.76 -20.53
C GLY A 11 16.77 -2.15 -19.94
N ASP A 12 17.90 -2.82 -20.17
CA ASP A 12 19.19 -2.35 -19.68
C ASP A 12 19.69 -1.18 -20.55
N VAL A 13 19.85 0.00 -19.93
CA VAL A 13 20.41 1.21 -20.55
C VAL A 13 21.89 1.08 -20.91
N ALA A 14 22.61 0.20 -20.22
CA ALA A 14 24.01 -0.11 -20.51
C ALA A 14 24.16 -1.16 -21.62
N ARG A 15 23.06 -1.77 -22.09
CA ARG A 15 23.08 -2.75 -23.18
C ARG A 15 23.70 -2.15 -24.42
N GLN A 16 24.66 -2.88 -24.97
CA GLN A 16 25.38 -2.53 -26.18
C GLN A 16 24.85 -3.33 -27.37
N LEU A 17 24.79 -2.69 -28.54
CA LEU A 17 24.51 -3.38 -29.79
C LEU A 17 25.58 -4.43 -30.08
N THR A 18 25.13 -5.64 -30.43
CA THR A 18 25.99 -6.70 -30.98
C THR A 18 26.34 -6.41 -32.44
N THR A 19 27.33 -7.13 -32.97
CA THR A 19 27.71 -7.01 -34.39
C THR A 19 26.55 -7.37 -35.32
N GLU A 20 25.80 -8.42 -34.99
CA GLU A 20 24.67 -8.91 -35.80
C GLU A 20 23.53 -7.89 -35.82
N GLU A 21 23.17 -7.31 -34.68
CA GLU A 21 22.15 -6.27 -34.59
C GLU A 21 22.54 -5.00 -35.33
N ALA A 22 23.80 -4.59 -35.26
CA ALA A 22 24.31 -3.43 -36.00
C ALA A 22 24.23 -3.65 -37.53
N THR A 23 24.41 -4.89 -37.99
CA THR A 23 24.28 -5.22 -39.42
C THR A 23 22.84 -5.32 -39.92
N LEU A 24 21.89 -5.63 -39.04
CA LEU A 24 20.46 -5.72 -39.36
C LEU A 24 19.78 -4.36 -39.51
N ILE A 25 20.35 -3.32 -38.88
CA ILE A 25 19.86 -1.95 -38.96
C ILE A 25 20.52 -1.29 -40.18
N GLU A 26 19.76 -1.03 -41.25
CA GLU A 26 20.22 -0.47 -42.54
C GLU A 26 20.68 1.01 -42.46
N ASP A 27 21.48 1.36 -41.47
CA ASP A 27 22.17 2.65 -41.35
C ASP A 27 23.50 2.46 -40.58
N GLY A 28 24.45 1.79 -41.24
CA GLY A 28 25.72 1.33 -40.66
C GLY A 28 26.66 2.45 -40.17
N SER A 29 26.31 3.72 -40.39
CA SER A 29 27.07 4.87 -39.88
C SER A 29 26.65 5.27 -38.46
N ARG A 30 25.39 5.05 -38.08
CA ARG A 30 24.79 5.51 -36.80
C ARG A 30 24.70 4.41 -35.75
N PHE A 31 24.57 3.15 -36.17
CA PHE A 31 24.39 2.01 -35.28
C PHE A 31 25.60 1.09 -35.37
N GLN A 32 26.57 1.31 -34.48
CA GLN A 32 27.80 0.52 -34.44
C GLN A 32 27.80 -0.44 -33.25
N LYS A 33 28.56 -1.52 -33.38
CA LYS A 33 28.84 -2.44 -32.27
C LYS A 33 29.33 -1.64 -31.06
N GLY A 34 28.77 -1.92 -29.88
CA GLY A 34 29.16 -1.22 -28.64
C GLY A 34 28.33 0.04 -28.36
N HIS A 35 27.58 0.57 -29.33
CA HIS A 35 26.69 1.70 -29.07
C HIS A 35 25.55 1.29 -28.13
N THR A 36 25.28 2.16 -27.16
CA THR A 36 24.09 2.08 -26.31
C THR A 36 23.03 3.06 -26.80
N LEU A 37 21.81 2.97 -26.26
CA LEU A 37 20.76 3.96 -26.56
C LEU A 37 21.20 5.39 -26.22
N LEU A 38 22.07 5.58 -25.22
CA LEU A 38 22.61 6.90 -24.88
C LEU A 38 23.54 7.44 -25.97
N HIS A 39 24.44 6.60 -26.49
CA HIS A 39 25.32 6.97 -27.61
C HIS A 39 24.51 7.38 -28.83
N ILE A 40 23.49 6.59 -29.17
CA ILE A 40 22.60 6.83 -30.31
C ILE A 40 21.79 8.12 -30.11
N ALA A 41 21.28 8.36 -28.90
CA ALA A 41 20.50 9.55 -28.56
C ALA A 41 21.35 10.83 -28.61
N LEU A 42 22.60 10.78 -28.13
CA LEU A 42 23.56 11.87 -28.22
C LEU A 42 23.93 12.19 -29.68
N GLN A 43 24.23 11.16 -30.48
CA GLN A 43 24.53 11.33 -31.91
C GLN A 43 23.34 11.90 -32.70
N SER A 44 22.12 11.61 -32.24
CA SER A 44 20.88 12.09 -32.86
C SER A 44 20.35 13.39 -32.26
N GLN A 45 21.09 14.03 -31.34
CA GLN A 45 20.71 15.27 -30.65
C GLN A 45 19.33 15.23 -29.96
N ARG A 46 18.91 14.05 -29.49
CA ARG A 46 17.62 13.85 -28.80
C ARG A 46 17.75 14.09 -27.30
N GLN A 47 17.77 15.37 -26.89
CA GLN A 47 17.95 15.76 -25.50
C GLN A 47 16.87 15.21 -24.55
N ASP A 48 15.64 15.06 -25.04
CA ASP A 48 14.52 14.44 -24.33
C ASP A 48 14.83 12.98 -23.93
N VAL A 49 15.37 12.21 -24.88
CA VAL A 49 15.74 10.80 -24.68
C VAL A 49 16.98 10.68 -23.81
N VAL A 50 17.97 11.57 -23.98
CA VAL A 50 19.17 11.61 -23.14
C VAL A 50 18.80 11.86 -21.68
N ALA A 51 17.90 12.81 -21.41
CA ALA A 51 17.42 13.07 -20.05
C ALA A 51 16.75 11.81 -19.46
N SER A 52 15.82 11.17 -20.19
CA SER A 52 15.18 9.94 -19.73
C SER A 52 16.17 8.79 -19.47
N LEU A 53 17.17 8.61 -20.34
CA LEU A 53 18.18 7.56 -20.19
C LEU A 53 19.16 7.84 -19.05
N LEU A 54 19.55 9.10 -18.84
CA LEU A 54 20.42 9.50 -17.73
C LEU A 54 19.70 9.37 -16.39
N THR A 55 18.42 9.78 -16.30
CA THR A 55 17.59 9.53 -15.12
C THR A 55 17.49 8.02 -14.85
N ALA A 56 17.25 7.21 -15.89
CA ALA A 56 17.22 5.75 -15.78
C ALA A 56 18.59 5.12 -15.43
N SER A 57 19.70 5.78 -15.76
CA SER A 57 21.07 5.32 -15.45
C SER A 57 21.48 5.69 -14.02
N VAL A 58 21.08 6.87 -13.52
CA VAL A 58 21.33 7.28 -12.13
C VAL A 58 20.49 6.43 -11.18
N THR A 59 19.25 6.09 -11.54
CA THR A 59 18.43 5.11 -10.80
C THR A 59 18.94 3.68 -10.94
N SER A 60 19.89 3.39 -11.85
CA SER A 60 20.39 2.03 -12.07
C SER A 60 21.33 1.51 -10.96
N GLN A 61 21.91 2.40 -10.14
CA GLN A 61 22.83 2.02 -9.06
C GLN A 61 22.10 1.41 -7.84
N SER A 62 20.77 1.48 -7.79
CA SER A 62 19.90 0.87 -6.78
C SER A 62 18.59 0.34 -7.39
N LYS A 63 18.69 -0.43 -8.50
CA LYS A 63 17.49 -0.97 -9.18
C LYS A 63 16.70 -1.89 -8.24
N LYS A 64 15.59 -1.40 -7.72
CA LYS A 64 14.58 -2.21 -7.04
C LYS A 64 13.98 -3.22 -8.01
N ARG A 65 13.90 -4.48 -7.61
CA ARG A 65 13.44 -5.62 -8.43
C ARG A 65 12.32 -6.36 -7.73
N LEU A 66 11.11 -5.82 -7.84
CA LEU A 66 9.92 -6.43 -7.28
C LEU A 66 9.38 -7.54 -8.19
N PRO A 67 8.55 -8.46 -7.66
CA PRO A 67 7.98 -9.56 -8.45
C PRO A 67 7.36 -9.14 -9.79
N PRO A 68 6.61 -8.01 -9.91
CA PRO A 68 6.06 -7.56 -11.20
C PRO A 68 7.12 -7.20 -12.25
N HIS A 69 8.32 -6.83 -11.84
CA HIS A 69 9.42 -6.49 -12.74
C HIS A 69 10.10 -7.72 -13.33
N THR A 70 10.04 -8.87 -12.65
CA THR A 70 10.70 -10.11 -13.08
C THR A 70 9.97 -10.76 -14.26
N CYS A 71 8.63 -10.70 -14.27
CA CYS A 71 7.82 -11.24 -15.37
C CYS A 71 6.68 -10.25 -15.72
N PRO A 72 6.93 -9.26 -16.59
CA PRO A 72 5.94 -8.24 -16.94
C PRO A 72 4.67 -8.81 -17.58
N ASP A 73 4.76 -9.89 -18.35
CA ASP A 73 3.60 -10.51 -19.00
C ASP A 73 2.64 -11.11 -17.98
N LEU A 74 3.18 -11.86 -17.01
CA LEU A 74 2.39 -12.39 -15.89
C LEU A 74 1.80 -11.26 -15.05
N ALA A 75 2.57 -10.19 -14.78
CA ALA A 75 2.05 -9.03 -14.07
C ALA A 75 0.86 -8.38 -14.80
N ASN A 76 0.93 -8.26 -16.14
CA ASN A 76 -0.18 -7.74 -16.95
C ASN A 76 -1.38 -8.72 -16.94
N GLU A 77 -1.16 -10.03 -16.89
CA GLU A 77 -2.24 -11.02 -16.75
C GLU A 77 -2.95 -10.90 -15.40
N ILE A 78 -2.19 -10.75 -14.30
CA ILE A 78 -2.75 -10.47 -12.97
C ILE A 78 -3.59 -9.19 -13.01
N LEU A 79 -3.12 -8.11 -13.64
CA LEU A 79 -3.88 -6.86 -13.77
C LEU A 79 -5.19 -7.04 -14.54
N ARG A 80 -5.22 -7.89 -15.57
CA ARG A 80 -6.47 -8.23 -16.27
C ARG A 80 -7.43 -8.99 -15.35
N THR A 81 -6.92 -9.90 -14.52
CA THR A 81 -7.73 -10.61 -13.52
C THR A 81 -8.29 -9.65 -12.47
N VAL A 82 -7.49 -8.71 -11.98
CA VAL A 82 -7.92 -7.63 -11.08
C VAL A 82 -9.05 -6.83 -11.72
N ALA A 83 -8.88 -6.38 -12.96
CA ALA A 83 -9.95 -5.65 -13.67
C ALA A 83 -11.22 -6.52 -13.84
N CYS A 84 -11.06 -7.81 -14.12
CA CYS A 84 -12.17 -8.75 -14.31
C CYS A 84 -12.89 -9.12 -13.01
N SER A 85 -12.27 -8.97 -11.83
CA SER A 85 -12.91 -9.23 -10.53
C SER A 85 -13.59 -7.98 -9.94
N LEU A 86 -13.38 -6.81 -10.53
CA LEU A 86 -14.01 -5.58 -10.12
C LEU A 86 -15.45 -5.47 -10.68
N ARG A 87 -16.42 -5.16 -9.83
CA ARG A 87 -17.83 -4.97 -10.18
C ARG A 87 -18.37 -3.71 -9.54
N GLN A 88 -19.38 -3.11 -10.15
CA GLN A 88 -20.11 -2.00 -9.53
C GLN A 88 -21.43 -2.48 -8.93
N ARG A 89 -21.72 -2.05 -7.71
CA ARG A 89 -23.01 -2.33 -7.07
C ARG A 89 -24.11 -1.55 -7.79
N LYS A 90 -25.27 -2.18 -7.98
CA LYS A 90 -26.49 -1.52 -8.45
C LYS A 90 -27.33 -1.03 -7.28
N GLY A 91 -28.04 0.07 -7.45
CA GLY A 91 -28.96 0.64 -6.46
C GLY A 91 -28.40 1.88 -5.78
N ASP A 92 -28.78 2.10 -4.52
CA ASP A 92 -28.58 3.37 -3.81
C ASP A 92 -27.13 3.66 -3.40
N PHE A 93 -26.24 2.67 -3.48
CA PHE A 93 -24.82 2.81 -3.20
C PHE A 93 -23.99 2.24 -4.36
N PRO A 94 -23.77 3.00 -5.45
CA PRO A 94 -23.09 2.55 -6.66
C PRO A 94 -21.56 2.54 -6.52
N CYS A 95 -21.06 1.93 -5.44
CA CYS A 95 -19.64 1.76 -5.18
C CYS A 95 -19.10 0.52 -5.91
N PHE A 96 -17.90 0.63 -6.47
CA PHE A 96 -17.17 -0.52 -6.98
C PHE A 96 -16.75 -1.45 -5.84
N PHE A 97 -16.61 -2.73 -6.15
CA PHE A 97 -16.15 -3.74 -5.21
C PHE A 97 -15.48 -4.91 -5.92
N PHE A 98 -14.49 -5.52 -5.28
CA PHE A 98 -13.88 -6.77 -5.74
C PHE A 98 -14.73 -7.98 -5.37
N THR A 99 -14.82 -8.96 -6.27
CA THR A 99 -15.52 -10.23 -6.01
C THR A 99 -14.66 -11.25 -5.28
N GLU A 100 -13.34 -11.07 -5.29
CA GLU A 100 -12.35 -11.98 -4.72
C GLU A 100 -11.54 -11.30 -3.61
N VAL A 101 -11.01 -12.10 -2.69
CA VAL A 101 -10.10 -11.65 -1.64
C VAL A 101 -8.73 -12.29 -1.84
N VAL A 102 -7.72 -11.45 -2.00
CA VAL A 102 -6.32 -11.87 -2.14
C VAL A 102 -5.47 -11.04 -1.17
N THR A 103 -4.50 -11.68 -0.52
CA THR A 103 -3.55 -11.02 0.38
C THR A 103 -2.15 -11.51 0.02
N PHE A 104 -1.22 -10.59 -0.14
CA PHE A 104 0.16 -10.92 -0.45
C PHE A 104 0.96 -11.11 0.85
N ALA A 105 1.82 -12.12 0.87
CA ALA A 105 2.84 -12.33 1.90
C ALA A 105 4.16 -12.68 1.21
N LEU A 106 5.28 -12.35 1.84
CA LEU A 106 6.58 -12.80 1.38
C LEU A 106 6.70 -14.32 1.58
N PRO A 107 7.25 -15.08 0.62
CA PRO A 107 7.42 -16.52 0.77
C PRO A 107 8.43 -16.85 1.88
N GLY A 108 8.11 -17.85 2.71
CA GLY A 108 8.97 -18.31 3.80
C GLY A 108 10.30 -18.90 3.33
N ASP A 109 10.35 -19.41 2.10
CA ASP A 109 11.56 -19.91 1.44
C ASP A 109 12.70 -18.86 1.37
N ILE A 110 12.38 -17.56 1.56
CA ILE A 110 13.40 -16.51 1.67
C ILE A 110 14.36 -16.79 2.84
N GLU A 111 13.87 -17.34 3.94
CA GLU A 111 14.69 -17.67 5.13
C GLU A 111 15.66 -18.83 4.87
N ASP A 112 15.38 -19.67 3.86
CA ASP A 112 16.25 -20.80 3.48
C ASP A 112 17.41 -20.36 2.55
N LEU A 113 17.41 -19.10 2.09
CA LEU A 113 18.46 -18.57 1.23
C LEU A 113 19.76 -18.34 2.02
N LEU A 114 20.88 -18.29 1.28
CA LEU A 114 22.15 -17.86 1.88
C LEU A 114 22.00 -16.44 2.44
N PRO A 115 22.56 -16.10 3.62
CA PRO A 115 22.37 -14.79 4.24
C PRO A 115 22.74 -13.59 3.36
N THR A 116 23.73 -13.75 2.48
CA THR A 116 24.12 -12.72 1.50
C THR A 116 23.07 -12.52 0.40
N VAL A 117 22.40 -13.59 -0.02
CA VAL A 117 21.35 -13.59 -1.04
C VAL A 117 20.05 -13.07 -0.46
N GLU A 118 19.67 -13.54 0.74
CA GLU A 118 18.52 -13.02 1.49
C GLU A 118 18.61 -11.51 1.67
N LYS A 119 19.76 -11.02 2.19
CA LYS A 119 20.00 -9.59 2.36
C LYS A 119 19.89 -8.82 1.04
N GLN A 120 20.44 -9.35 -0.05
CA GLN A 120 20.35 -8.71 -1.36
C GLN A 120 18.90 -8.67 -1.87
N LEU A 121 18.16 -9.77 -1.72
CA LEU A 121 16.75 -9.86 -2.10
C LEU A 121 15.92 -8.82 -1.34
N LEU A 122 16.09 -8.74 -0.01
CA LEU A 122 15.39 -7.76 0.81
C LEU A 122 15.76 -6.32 0.42
N ASN A 123 17.05 -6.05 0.13
CA ASN A 123 17.50 -4.76 -0.41
C ASN A 123 16.82 -4.40 -1.74
N ASP A 124 16.53 -5.39 -2.58
CA ASP A 124 15.94 -5.18 -3.90
C ASP A 124 14.42 -4.94 -3.84
N ILE A 125 13.71 -5.46 -2.82
CA ILE A 125 12.24 -5.38 -2.74
C ILE A 125 11.71 -4.43 -1.66
N MET A 126 12.45 -4.20 -0.58
CA MET A 126 11.97 -3.41 0.56
C MET A 126 12.30 -1.93 0.44
N ASP A 127 11.48 -1.09 1.06
CA ASP A 127 11.86 0.28 1.38
C ASP A 127 12.48 0.35 2.78
N HIS A 128 13.81 0.38 2.83
CA HIS A 128 14.54 0.39 4.10
C HIS A 128 14.43 1.71 4.86
N ASP A 129 14.12 2.82 4.20
CA ASP A 129 13.97 4.10 4.88
C ASP A 129 12.60 4.17 5.55
N VAL A 130 11.54 3.74 4.85
CA VAL A 130 10.20 3.55 5.44
C VAL A 130 10.24 2.53 6.58
N GLN A 131 10.89 1.37 6.37
CA GLN A 131 11.04 0.35 7.41
C GLN A 131 11.71 0.92 8.66
N ARG A 132 12.82 1.67 8.49
CA ARG A 132 13.58 2.25 9.61
C ARG A 132 12.76 3.30 10.37
N GLU A 133 12.07 4.19 9.65
CA GLU A 133 11.28 5.26 10.26
C GLU A 133 10.10 4.67 11.07
N LEU A 134 9.35 3.72 10.50
CA LEU A 134 8.20 3.12 11.19
C LEU A 134 8.62 2.23 12.36
N GLU A 135 9.70 1.46 12.24
CA GLU A 135 10.13 0.49 13.25
C GLU A 135 11.00 1.09 14.35
N LEU A 136 11.99 1.92 14.00
CA LEU A 136 12.98 2.43 14.95
C LEU A 136 12.65 3.84 15.44
N GLU A 137 12.24 4.74 14.55
CA GLU A 137 12.06 6.16 14.90
C GLU A 137 10.69 6.38 15.58
N GLU A 138 9.62 5.87 14.98
CA GLU A 138 8.25 6.06 15.48
C GLU A 138 7.72 4.85 16.27
N SER A 139 8.36 3.68 16.18
CA SER A 139 7.92 2.44 16.85
C SER A 139 6.44 2.07 16.59
N THR A 140 5.95 2.30 15.38
CA THR A 140 4.55 2.05 14.98
C THR A 140 4.32 0.62 14.48
N ILE A 141 5.37 -0.02 13.96
CA ILE A 141 5.37 -1.42 13.53
C ILE A 141 6.44 -2.21 14.27
N ASN A 142 6.28 -3.54 14.32
CA ASN A 142 7.28 -4.49 14.83
C ASN A 142 7.83 -4.22 16.25
N TRP A 143 7.14 -3.42 17.06
CA TRP A 143 7.57 -3.07 18.42
C TRP A 143 7.32 -4.19 19.44
N SER A 144 6.38 -5.10 19.15
CA SER A 144 6.12 -6.28 19.98
C SER A 144 6.97 -7.46 19.53
N ILE A 145 7.90 -7.87 20.40
CA ILE A 145 8.75 -9.05 20.20
C ILE A 145 7.88 -10.31 20.11
N GLU A 146 6.83 -10.41 20.93
CA GLU A 146 5.91 -11.55 20.88
C GLU A 146 5.24 -11.68 19.51
N LEU A 147 4.72 -10.59 18.95
CA LEU A 147 4.11 -10.62 17.61
C LEU A 147 5.13 -10.99 16.53
N CYS A 148 6.34 -10.43 16.59
CA CYS A 148 7.36 -10.64 15.57
C CYS A 148 7.98 -12.03 15.62
N GLU A 149 8.49 -12.44 16.78
CA GLU A 149 9.31 -13.65 16.92
C GLU A 149 8.46 -14.88 17.23
N ARG A 150 7.48 -14.77 18.15
CA ARG A 150 6.67 -15.92 18.56
C ARG A 150 5.56 -16.24 17.57
N PHE A 151 4.92 -15.22 17.02
CA PHE A 151 3.80 -15.37 16.08
C PHE A 151 4.19 -15.15 14.62
N GLY A 152 5.47 -14.92 14.31
CA GLY A 152 5.94 -14.74 12.93
C GLY A 152 5.23 -13.62 12.18
N SER A 153 4.71 -12.61 12.88
CA SER A 153 3.85 -11.56 12.33
C SER A 153 4.61 -10.26 12.06
N ARG A 154 5.92 -10.37 11.83
CA ARG A 154 6.77 -9.24 11.45
C ARG A 154 6.33 -8.67 10.11
N LEU A 155 6.18 -7.36 10.04
CA LEU A 155 5.80 -6.63 8.83
C LEU A 155 7.02 -6.05 8.10
N TYR A 156 7.00 -6.19 6.77
CA TYR A 156 8.02 -5.74 5.85
C TYR A 156 7.42 -4.68 4.91
N ALA A 157 8.03 -3.49 4.88
CA ALA A 157 7.67 -2.39 4.00
C ALA A 157 8.20 -2.64 2.58
N LEU A 158 7.29 -2.92 1.64
CA LEU A 158 7.65 -3.08 0.24
C LEU A 158 7.89 -1.72 -0.41
N TRP A 159 8.91 -1.65 -1.25
CA TRP A 159 9.17 -0.48 -2.07
C TRP A 159 8.11 -0.33 -3.16
N ASN A 160 7.74 0.91 -3.47
CA ASN A 160 6.96 1.22 -4.67
C ASN A 160 7.42 2.54 -5.30
N ARG A 161 6.80 2.90 -6.43
CA ARG A 161 7.15 4.12 -7.17
C ARG A 161 6.60 5.36 -6.46
N SER A 162 7.48 6.29 -6.11
CA SER A 162 7.12 7.59 -5.52
C SER A 162 6.66 8.61 -6.57
N ALA A 163 5.68 8.25 -7.42
CA ALA A 163 5.16 9.06 -8.52
C ALA A 163 3.74 9.61 -8.26
N GLY A 164 3.30 9.64 -6.99
CA GLY A 164 1.98 10.14 -6.58
C GLY A 164 0.85 9.10 -6.54
N ASP A 165 1.07 7.89 -7.08
CA ASP A 165 0.11 6.77 -7.04
C ASP A 165 0.39 5.75 -5.92
N CYS A 166 1.28 6.10 -4.98
CA CYS A 166 1.81 5.16 -3.97
C CYS A 166 0.74 4.47 -3.10
N LEU A 167 -0.40 5.12 -2.81
CA LEU A 167 -1.50 4.50 -2.07
C LEU A 167 -2.08 3.30 -2.84
N LEU A 168 -2.37 3.50 -4.13
CA LEU A 168 -3.00 2.49 -4.99
C LEU A 168 -2.04 1.35 -5.29
N ASP A 169 -0.78 1.69 -5.55
CA ASP A 169 0.30 0.71 -5.68
C ASP A 169 0.46 -0.12 -4.40
N SER A 170 0.46 0.50 -3.23
CA SER A 170 0.57 -0.22 -1.95
C SER A 170 -0.62 -1.14 -1.70
N VAL A 171 -1.83 -0.72 -2.06
CA VAL A 171 -3.02 -1.56 -1.95
C VAL A 171 -2.91 -2.78 -2.87
N LEU A 172 -2.53 -2.61 -4.14
CA LEU A 172 -2.37 -3.73 -5.07
C LEU A 172 -1.17 -4.62 -4.73
N GLN A 173 -0.11 -4.08 -4.12
CA GLN A 173 1.01 -4.86 -3.62
C GLN A 173 0.62 -5.72 -2.42
N ALA A 174 -0.10 -5.15 -1.43
CA ALA A 174 -0.56 -5.88 -0.25
C ALA A 174 -1.63 -6.94 -0.57
N THR A 175 -2.18 -6.93 -1.78
CA THR A 175 -3.21 -7.86 -2.25
C THR A 175 -2.67 -8.78 -3.34
N TRP A 176 -2.59 -8.34 -4.59
CA TRP A 176 -2.18 -9.13 -5.76
C TRP A 176 -0.66 -9.10 -6.05
N GLY A 177 0.13 -8.37 -5.25
CA GLY A 177 1.57 -8.27 -5.44
C GLY A 177 1.99 -7.46 -6.67
N VAL A 178 1.11 -6.61 -7.22
CA VAL A 178 1.34 -5.80 -8.44
C VAL A 178 1.13 -4.29 -8.18
N PHE A 179 1.49 -3.46 -9.16
CA PHE A 179 1.27 -1.99 -9.12
C PHE A 179 -0.01 -1.62 -9.88
N ASP A 180 -0.64 -0.47 -9.57
CA ASP A 180 -1.80 0.05 -10.34
C ASP A 180 -1.31 0.72 -11.63
N LYS A 181 -0.67 -0.06 -12.49
CA LYS A 181 0.02 0.43 -13.69
C LYS A 181 -0.94 1.04 -14.70
N ASP A 182 -2.14 0.47 -14.81
CA ASP A 182 -3.16 0.85 -15.79
C ASP A 182 -4.22 1.79 -15.21
N ASN A 183 -4.05 2.26 -13.96
CA ASN A 183 -5.00 3.11 -13.22
C ASN A 183 -6.41 2.50 -13.07
N THR A 184 -6.51 1.17 -13.10
CA THR A 184 -7.79 0.47 -12.97
C THR A 184 -8.38 0.68 -11.58
N LEU A 185 -7.56 0.58 -10.54
CA LEU A 185 -8.01 0.82 -9.17
C LEU A 185 -8.26 2.31 -8.94
N ARG A 186 -7.42 3.20 -9.51
CA ARG A 186 -7.65 4.65 -9.47
C ARG A 186 -9.00 5.06 -10.05
N LEU A 187 -9.34 4.53 -11.23
CA LEU A 187 -10.61 4.81 -11.89
C LEU A 187 -11.78 4.32 -11.04
N ALA A 188 -11.71 3.10 -10.53
CA ALA A 188 -12.72 2.53 -9.64
C ALA A 188 -12.95 3.38 -8.38
N LEU A 189 -11.87 3.91 -7.81
CA LEU A 189 -11.90 4.82 -6.66
C LEU A 189 -12.58 6.14 -7.01
N SER A 190 -12.16 6.79 -8.09
CA SER A 190 -12.73 8.04 -8.59
C SER A 190 -14.23 7.90 -8.85
N ASP A 191 -14.63 6.87 -9.59
CA ASP A 191 -16.02 6.65 -9.98
C ASP A 191 -16.87 6.28 -8.75
N SER A 192 -16.35 5.47 -7.82
CA SER A 192 -17.05 5.18 -6.57
C SER A 192 -17.31 6.43 -5.73
N LEU A 193 -16.32 7.31 -5.59
CA LEU A 193 -16.47 8.55 -4.82
C LEU A 193 -17.50 9.49 -5.46
N ALA A 194 -17.44 9.64 -6.78
CA ALA A 194 -18.33 10.54 -7.52
C ALA A 194 -19.77 10.01 -7.62
N GLU A 195 -19.95 8.73 -7.93
CA GLU A 195 -21.29 8.16 -8.13
C GLU A 195 -22.00 7.84 -6.81
N ALA A 196 -21.26 7.50 -5.75
CA ALA A 196 -21.80 7.24 -4.42
C ALA A 196 -21.65 8.43 -3.45
N GLU A 197 -21.54 9.64 -4.00
CA GLU A 197 -21.40 10.90 -3.26
C GLU A 197 -22.47 11.05 -2.16
N GLY A 198 -23.74 10.74 -2.48
CA GLY A 198 -24.84 10.85 -1.51
C GLY A 198 -24.69 9.98 -0.25
N THR A 199 -23.79 8.99 -0.26
CA THR A 199 -23.45 8.18 0.92
C THR A 199 -22.11 8.58 1.53
N PHE A 200 -21.11 8.87 0.70
CA PHE A 200 -19.76 9.19 1.15
C PHE A 200 -19.62 10.61 1.71
N TYR A 201 -20.22 11.61 1.06
CA TYR A 201 -20.12 13.02 1.48
C TYR A 201 -20.65 13.24 2.91
N PRO A 202 -21.85 12.74 3.31
CA PRO A 202 -22.32 12.92 4.68
C PRO A 202 -21.38 12.32 5.73
N ARG A 203 -20.74 11.18 5.42
CA ARG A 203 -19.75 10.55 6.32
C ARG A 203 -18.48 11.36 6.43
N TRP A 204 -17.98 11.86 5.30
CA TRP A 204 -16.82 12.73 5.26
C TRP A 204 -17.07 14.03 6.02
N LYS A 205 -18.20 14.71 5.74
CA LYS A 205 -18.59 15.96 6.40
C LYS A 205 -18.73 15.78 7.92
N GLU A 206 -19.34 14.69 8.39
CA GLU A 206 -19.44 14.40 9.84
C GLU A 206 -18.06 14.13 10.47
N TYR A 207 -17.14 13.50 9.73
CA TYR A 207 -15.77 13.28 10.18
C TYR A 207 -15.00 14.60 10.29
N GLU A 208 -14.99 15.42 9.24
CA GLU A 208 -14.28 16.70 9.21
C GLU A 208 -14.89 17.73 10.17
N SER A 209 -16.22 17.76 10.31
CA SER A 209 -16.90 18.67 11.26
C SER A 209 -16.39 18.45 12.68
N ARG A 210 -16.20 17.19 13.09
CA ARG A 210 -15.62 16.86 14.40
C ARG A 210 -14.17 17.30 14.53
N GLN A 211 -13.39 17.16 13.46
CA GLN A 211 -12.01 17.65 13.46
C GLN A 211 -12.00 19.18 13.63
N ALA A 212 -12.88 19.90 12.93
CA ALA A 212 -13.02 21.35 13.06
C ALA A 212 -13.47 21.78 14.48
N GLU A 213 -14.42 21.04 15.07
CA GLU A 213 -14.89 21.27 16.45
C GLU A 213 -13.77 21.16 17.49
N LEU A 214 -12.80 20.24 17.30
CA LEU A 214 -11.62 20.13 18.17
C LEU A 214 -10.74 21.39 18.15
N TYR A 215 -10.79 22.16 17.05
CA TYR A 215 -10.11 23.45 16.90
C TYR A 215 -11.07 24.63 17.10
N HIS A 216 -12.28 24.38 17.61
CA HIS A 216 -13.30 25.39 17.91
C HIS A 216 -13.73 26.26 16.72
N PHE A 217 -13.82 25.67 15.52
CA PHE A 217 -14.39 26.34 14.34
C PHE A 217 -15.41 25.46 13.60
N THR A 218 -16.15 26.08 12.69
CA THR A 218 -17.12 25.45 11.79
C THR A 218 -16.97 26.03 10.39
N LEU A 219 -17.27 25.24 9.37
CA LEU A 219 -17.23 25.66 7.97
C LEU A 219 -18.65 26.01 7.46
N GLU A 220 -18.72 26.94 6.51
CA GLU A 220 -19.95 27.28 5.78
C GLU A 220 -20.27 26.22 4.71
N GLU A 221 -21.53 26.11 4.27
CA GLU A 221 -21.97 25.11 3.27
C GLU A 221 -21.16 25.20 1.95
N ASP A 222 -20.90 26.42 1.46
CA ASP A 222 -20.12 26.61 0.24
C ASP A 222 -18.66 26.14 0.37
N GLN A 223 -18.10 26.14 1.59
CA GLN A 223 -16.75 25.64 1.85
C GLN A 223 -16.74 24.11 1.83
N TRP A 224 -17.76 23.47 2.41
CA TRP A 224 -17.91 22.01 2.35
C TRP A 224 -17.99 21.50 0.91
N ASP A 225 -18.72 22.19 0.05
CA ASP A 225 -18.86 21.82 -1.36
C ASP A 225 -17.55 22.00 -2.14
N GLN A 226 -16.76 23.03 -1.81
CA GLN A 226 -15.44 23.27 -2.39
C GLN A 226 -14.43 22.19 -1.97
N ASP A 227 -14.37 21.89 -0.68
CA ASP A 227 -13.45 20.89 -0.12
C ASP A 227 -13.79 19.48 -0.64
N TRP A 228 -15.08 19.15 -0.73
CA TRP A 228 -15.50 17.88 -1.33
C TRP A 228 -15.14 17.80 -2.82
N SER A 229 -15.39 18.88 -3.58
CA SER A 229 -15.01 18.95 -5.00
C SER A 229 -13.50 18.78 -5.20
N TYR A 230 -12.70 19.33 -4.28
CA TYR A 230 -11.25 19.15 -4.27
C TYR A 230 -10.87 17.69 -4.05
N ILE A 231 -11.45 17.00 -3.05
CA ILE A 231 -11.24 15.56 -2.81
C ILE A 231 -11.58 14.73 -4.06
N LEU A 232 -12.72 14.99 -4.70
CA LEU A 232 -13.11 14.30 -5.94
C LEU A 232 -12.08 14.52 -7.06
N SER A 233 -11.50 15.72 -7.15
CA SER A 233 -10.50 16.06 -8.16
C SER A 233 -9.19 15.29 -7.96
N LEU A 234 -8.79 15.03 -6.71
CA LEU A 234 -7.58 14.27 -6.38
C LEU A 234 -7.66 12.85 -6.94
N ALA A 235 -8.78 12.15 -6.76
CA ALA A 235 -8.97 10.80 -7.28
C ALA A 235 -8.90 10.75 -8.83
N ARG A 236 -9.50 11.76 -9.49
CA ARG A 236 -9.57 11.84 -10.96
C ARG A 236 -8.23 12.12 -11.64
N GLN A 237 -7.33 12.83 -10.98
CA GLN A 237 -6.05 13.23 -11.56
C GLN A 237 -4.94 12.22 -11.22
N PRO A 238 -4.41 11.45 -12.18
CA PRO A 238 -3.30 10.52 -11.93
C PRO A 238 -2.09 11.22 -11.31
N GLY A 239 -1.43 10.58 -10.35
CA GLY A 239 -0.30 11.15 -9.62
C GLY A 239 -0.65 12.20 -8.56
N SER A 240 -1.92 12.58 -8.38
CA SER A 240 -2.31 13.42 -7.24
C SER A 240 -2.30 12.62 -5.94
N ALA A 241 -1.79 13.24 -4.88
CA ALA A 241 -1.77 12.67 -3.54
C ALA A 241 -3.20 12.45 -3.02
N LEU A 242 -3.42 11.30 -2.39
CA LEU A 242 -4.73 10.88 -1.91
C LEU A 242 -4.81 10.98 -0.39
N GLU A 243 -5.98 11.39 0.10
CA GLU A 243 -6.30 11.62 1.51
C GLU A 243 -7.08 10.45 2.16
N GLN A 244 -7.38 10.56 3.45
CA GLN A 244 -8.03 9.54 4.29
C GLN A 244 -9.34 9.03 3.70
N MET A 245 -10.11 9.92 3.07
CA MET A 245 -11.39 9.56 2.45
C MET A 245 -11.23 8.56 1.29
N HIS A 246 -10.09 8.62 0.59
CA HIS A 246 -9.75 7.67 -0.45
C HIS A 246 -9.43 6.29 0.14
N ILE A 247 -8.74 6.24 1.29
CA ILE A 247 -8.46 4.98 2.01
C ILE A 247 -9.77 4.36 2.49
N PHE A 248 -10.68 5.17 3.05
CA PHE A 248 -12.01 4.70 3.45
C PHE A 248 -12.77 4.12 2.27
N THR A 249 -12.76 4.80 1.12
CA THR A 249 -13.41 4.28 -0.10
C THR A 249 -12.74 3.01 -0.61
N LEU A 250 -11.41 2.92 -0.58
CA LEU A 250 -10.66 1.72 -0.95
C LEU A 250 -11.02 0.54 -0.04
N ALA A 251 -11.26 0.74 1.26
CA ALA A 251 -11.74 -0.32 2.15
C ALA A 251 -13.10 -0.89 1.68
N HIS A 252 -13.99 -0.03 1.15
CA HIS A 252 -15.27 -0.46 0.56
C HIS A 252 -15.08 -1.20 -0.76
N ILE A 253 -14.17 -0.74 -1.61
CA ILE A 253 -13.83 -1.41 -2.88
C ILE A 253 -13.22 -2.79 -2.62
N LEU A 254 -12.32 -2.90 -1.65
CA LEU A 254 -11.73 -4.17 -1.24
C LEU A 254 -12.69 -5.04 -0.40
N ARG A 255 -13.84 -4.49 0.05
CA ARG A 255 -14.78 -5.12 1.00
C ARG A 255 -14.07 -5.70 2.23
N ARG A 256 -12.97 -5.09 2.67
CA ARG A 256 -12.20 -5.54 3.82
C ARG A 256 -11.53 -4.35 4.51
N PRO A 257 -11.21 -4.46 5.82
CA PRO A 257 -10.53 -3.39 6.52
C PRO A 257 -9.14 -3.06 5.95
N ILE A 258 -8.74 -1.80 6.07
CA ILE A 258 -7.36 -1.34 5.86
C ILE A 258 -6.85 -0.80 7.19
N ILE A 259 -5.68 -1.26 7.63
CA ILE A 259 -4.99 -0.75 8.81
C ILE A 259 -3.78 0.05 8.32
N VAL A 260 -3.68 1.30 8.76
CA VAL A 260 -2.55 2.17 8.43
C VAL A 260 -1.72 2.39 9.70
N TYR A 261 -0.45 2.02 9.65
CA TYR A 261 0.56 2.39 10.63
C TYR A 261 1.39 3.53 10.07
N GLY A 262 1.61 4.62 10.81
CA GLY A 262 2.29 5.77 10.22
C GLY A 262 2.75 6.82 11.18
N VAL A 263 3.58 7.73 10.68
CA VAL A 263 4.04 8.90 11.45
C VAL A 263 2.83 9.69 11.95
N LYS A 264 2.87 10.13 13.21
CA LYS A 264 1.81 11.00 13.77
C LYS A 264 1.93 12.43 13.24
N TYR A 265 3.17 12.89 13.03
CA TYR A 265 3.51 14.24 12.66
C TYR A 265 4.21 14.29 11.31
N VAL A 266 3.83 15.25 10.47
CA VAL A 266 4.57 15.62 9.27
C VAL A 266 5.69 16.58 9.68
N LYS A 267 6.93 16.21 9.35
CA LYS A 267 8.13 16.97 9.72
C LYS A 267 8.72 17.67 8.49
N THR A 268 9.33 18.85 8.68
CA THR A 268 10.17 19.51 7.66
C THR A 268 11.44 18.71 7.39
N PHE A 269 12.19 19.07 6.35
CA PHE A 269 13.55 18.54 6.13
C PHE A 269 14.53 18.84 7.28
N ARG A 270 14.19 19.79 8.16
CA ARG A 270 14.96 20.13 9.38
C ARG A 270 14.48 19.37 10.61
N GLY A 271 13.44 18.54 10.48
CA GLY A 271 12.85 17.77 11.58
C GLY A 271 11.80 18.52 12.40
N GLU A 272 11.40 19.73 11.99
CA GLU A 272 10.39 20.52 12.70
C GLU A 272 8.98 20.04 12.36
N THR A 273 8.10 19.87 13.37
CA THR A 273 6.71 19.49 13.15
C THR A 273 5.93 20.60 12.45
N ILE A 274 5.31 20.26 11.32
CA ILE A 274 4.46 21.16 10.52
C ILE A 274 2.99 20.91 10.83
N ASP A 275 2.57 19.65 10.76
CA ASP A 275 1.16 19.27 10.84
C ASP A 275 1.00 17.82 11.32
N LEU A 276 -0.24 17.41 11.60
CA LEU A 276 -0.61 16.04 11.87
C LEU A 276 -0.85 15.29 10.56
N ALA A 277 -0.27 14.09 10.42
CA ALA A 277 -0.52 13.26 9.25
C ALA A 277 -1.97 12.73 9.21
N LYS A 278 -2.56 12.44 10.38
CA LYS A 278 -3.94 11.93 10.54
C LYS A 278 -4.28 10.67 9.71
N PHE A 279 -3.29 9.89 9.26
CA PHE A 279 -3.52 8.68 8.45
C PHE A 279 -3.54 7.40 9.27
N GLN A 280 -2.79 7.33 10.37
CA GLN A 280 -2.72 6.16 11.24
C GLN A 280 -4.09 5.82 11.80
N GLY A 281 -4.51 4.56 11.67
CA GLY A 281 -5.80 4.09 12.16
C GLY A 281 -6.37 2.93 11.37
N VAL A 282 -7.61 2.58 11.69
CA VAL A 282 -8.37 1.49 11.08
C VAL A 282 -9.49 2.08 10.21
N TYR A 283 -9.54 1.64 8.95
CA TYR A 283 -10.55 2.02 7.97
C TYR A 283 -11.44 0.81 7.69
N LEU A 284 -12.66 0.83 8.21
CA LEU A 284 -13.65 -0.24 8.04
C LEU A 284 -14.59 0.08 6.86
N PRO A 285 -15.04 -0.92 6.07
CA PRO A 285 -16.07 -0.73 5.05
C PRO A 285 -17.48 -0.58 5.65
N LEU A 286 -17.68 0.46 6.46
CA LEU A 286 -18.88 0.68 7.31
C LEU A 286 -20.19 0.89 6.56
N LEU A 287 -20.13 1.20 5.26
CA LEU A 287 -21.31 1.44 4.41
C LEU A 287 -21.83 0.15 3.77
N TRP A 288 -21.08 -0.95 3.88
CA TRP A 288 -21.55 -2.28 3.52
C TRP A 288 -22.18 -3.00 4.72
N ASP A 289 -23.05 -3.96 4.43
CA ASP A 289 -23.44 -4.94 5.45
C ASP A 289 -22.19 -5.74 5.87
N PRO A 290 -21.95 -5.97 7.18
CA PRO A 290 -20.77 -6.71 7.64
C PRO A 290 -20.63 -8.11 7.05
N SER A 291 -21.74 -8.78 6.69
CA SER A 291 -21.71 -10.10 6.05
C SER A 291 -21.21 -10.06 4.61
N PHE A 292 -21.24 -8.90 3.97
CA PHE A 292 -20.68 -8.68 2.63
C PHE A 292 -19.16 -8.47 2.65
N CYS A 293 -18.58 -8.24 3.83
CA CYS A 293 -17.17 -7.87 3.99
C CYS A 293 -16.32 -9.03 4.53
N TRP A 294 -15.09 -9.11 4.05
CA TRP A 294 -14.07 -9.98 4.61
C TRP A 294 -13.44 -9.35 5.84
N LYS A 295 -13.14 -10.19 6.85
CA LYS A 295 -12.60 -9.73 8.15
C LYS A 295 -11.08 -9.73 8.23
N SER A 296 -10.38 -10.20 7.20
CA SER A 296 -8.92 -10.13 7.12
C SER A 296 -8.56 -8.74 6.61
N PRO A 297 -7.76 -7.93 7.33
CA PRO A 297 -7.33 -6.60 6.87
C PRO A 297 -6.16 -6.67 5.90
N ILE A 298 -5.88 -5.60 5.16
CA ILE A 298 -4.53 -5.32 4.64
C ILE A 298 -3.86 -4.23 5.46
N THR A 299 -2.53 -4.17 5.41
CA THR A 299 -1.72 -3.22 6.19
C THR A 299 -0.89 -2.31 5.30
N LEU A 300 -0.91 -1.02 5.60
CA LEU A 300 -0.16 0.01 4.89
C LEU A 300 0.70 0.80 5.90
N GLY A 301 1.88 1.20 5.45
CA GLY A 301 2.78 2.12 6.13
C GLY A 301 2.61 3.53 5.55
N TYR A 302 2.64 4.56 6.39
CA TYR A 302 2.65 5.95 5.93
C TYR A 302 3.82 6.74 6.53
N THR A 303 4.69 7.27 5.68
CA THR A 303 5.79 8.16 6.07
C THR A 303 5.96 9.30 5.06
N ARG A 304 6.18 10.53 5.53
CA ARG A 304 6.58 11.70 4.70
C ARG A 304 5.80 11.87 3.39
N GLY A 305 4.48 11.64 3.38
CA GLY A 305 3.65 11.76 2.17
C GLY A 305 3.70 10.54 1.24
N HIS A 306 4.19 9.40 1.71
CA HIS A 306 4.35 8.17 0.96
C HIS A 306 3.67 7.00 1.65
N PHE A 307 2.96 6.18 0.88
CA PHE A 307 2.39 4.91 1.33
C PHE A 307 3.25 3.75 0.85
N SER A 308 3.38 2.74 1.70
CA SER A 308 4.03 1.46 1.38
C SER A 308 3.16 0.29 1.83
N ALA A 309 3.15 -0.81 1.06
CA ALA A 309 2.55 -2.05 1.53
C ALA A 309 3.37 -2.61 2.70
N LEU A 310 2.71 -2.92 3.81
CA LEU A 310 3.31 -3.66 4.92
C LEU A 310 2.81 -5.09 4.84
N VAL A 311 3.70 -6.02 4.53
CA VAL A 311 3.32 -7.42 4.30
C VAL A 311 4.04 -8.33 5.30
N PRO A 312 3.39 -9.40 5.79
CA PRO A 312 4.08 -10.39 6.59
C PRO A 312 4.95 -11.30 5.70
N MET A 313 5.82 -12.08 6.34
CA MET A 313 6.47 -13.23 5.71
C MET A 313 5.79 -14.50 6.17
N GLU A 314 5.50 -15.41 5.25
CA GLU A 314 5.01 -16.73 5.58
C GLU A 314 6.04 -17.44 6.44
N THR A 315 5.65 -17.93 7.60
CA THR A 315 6.52 -18.74 8.46
C THR A 315 6.18 -20.21 8.29
N ASP A 316 7.20 -21.04 8.14
CA ASP A 316 7.05 -22.49 8.16
C ASP A 316 7.20 -23.00 9.60
N LEU A 317 6.24 -22.67 10.46
CA LEU A 317 6.20 -23.20 11.83
C LEU A 317 6.07 -24.75 11.85
N ASP A 318 5.78 -25.38 10.70
CA ASP A 318 5.59 -26.82 10.52
C ASP A 318 6.76 -27.57 9.84
N LYS A 319 7.94 -26.96 9.67
CA LYS A 319 9.14 -27.65 9.10
C LYS A 319 9.61 -28.90 9.88
N ASN A 320 8.98 -29.27 10.99
CA ASN A 320 9.15 -30.56 11.65
C ASN A 320 8.42 -31.74 10.98
N ILE A 321 7.62 -31.51 9.94
CA ILE A 321 6.99 -32.58 9.16
C ILE A 321 7.76 -32.69 7.83
N GLY A 322 8.57 -33.74 7.73
CA GLY A 322 9.60 -33.91 6.72
C GLY A 322 9.15 -33.77 5.26
N ALA A 323 10.16 -33.53 4.41
CA ALA A 323 10.07 -33.38 2.97
C ALA A 323 9.05 -34.34 2.32
N GLY A 324 8.06 -33.76 1.63
CA GLY A 324 7.32 -34.46 0.57
C GLY A 324 5.93 -34.99 0.91
N ALA A 325 5.22 -34.47 1.91
CA ALA A 325 3.80 -34.76 2.09
C ALA A 325 2.97 -33.47 1.98
N MET A 326 2.27 -33.33 0.86
CA MET A 326 1.14 -32.41 0.68
C MET A 326 0.04 -32.89 1.63
N LEU A 327 0.11 -32.45 2.90
CA LEU A 327 -0.91 -32.73 3.89
C LEU A 327 -1.90 -31.58 3.87
N ASP A 328 -3.13 -31.89 3.47
CA ASP A 328 -4.33 -31.03 3.47
C ASP A 328 -4.77 -30.57 4.89
N ASN A 329 -3.84 -30.41 5.83
CA ASN A 329 -4.06 -29.72 7.09
C ASN A 329 -3.43 -28.33 7.01
N LEU A 330 -3.99 -27.49 6.15
CA LEU A 330 -3.77 -26.04 6.18
C LEU A 330 -4.38 -25.51 7.47
N GLU A 331 -3.66 -25.56 8.59
CA GLU A 331 -3.91 -24.56 9.63
C GLU A 331 -3.80 -23.19 8.92
N GLU A 332 -4.91 -22.42 8.87
CA GLU A 332 -4.93 -21.12 8.21
C GLU A 332 -3.73 -20.31 8.73
N LYS A 333 -2.77 -19.95 7.86
CA LYS A 333 -1.65 -19.09 8.27
C LYS A 333 -2.23 -17.79 8.82
N VAL A 334 -2.10 -17.57 10.14
CA VAL A 334 -2.65 -16.40 10.83
C VAL A 334 -1.52 -15.44 11.16
N PHE A 335 -1.65 -14.20 10.67
CA PHE A 335 -0.79 -13.08 11.06
C PHE A 335 -1.54 -12.19 12.05
N TYR A 336 -0.87 -11.79 13.13
CA TYR A 336 -1.42 -10.95 14.18
C TYR A 336 -0.97 -9.51 14.00
N LEU A 337 -1.95 -8.61 13.92
CA LEU A 337 -1.73 -7.19 13.66
C LEU A 337 -2.18 -6.40 14.89
N PRO A 338 -1.31 -5.55 15.49
CA PRO A 338 -1.68 -4.78 16.65
C PRO A 338 -2.73 -3.73 16.29
N LEU A 339 -3.81 -3.67 17.07
CA LEU A 339 -4.85 -2.63 16.98
C LEU A 339 -4.66 -1.53 18.04
N ILE A 340 -3.49 -1.55 18.68
CA ILE A 340 -3.04 -0.62 19.69
C ILE A 340 -1.65 -0.12 19.32
N GLU A 341 -1.32 1.08 19.80
CA GLU A 341 0.01 1.66 19.80
C GLU A 341 0.89 0.99 20.89
N LYS A 342 2.18 1.28 20.86
CA LYS A 342 3.16 0.70 21.80
C LYS A 342 2.88 1.07 23.26
N ASP A 343 2.26 2.22 23.50
CA ASP A 343 1.86 2.70 24.84
C ASP A 343 0.52 2.10 25.31
N GLY A 344 -0.14 1.30 24.47
CA GLY A 344 -1.42 0.65 24.77
C GLY A 344 -2.64 1.44 24.31
N GLU A 345 -2.47 2.66 23.78
CA GLU A 345 -3.57 3.43 23.24
C GLU A 345 -4.12 2.78 21.96
N PRO A 346 -5.43 2.75 21.75
CA PRO A 346 -5.98 2.15 20.55
C PRO A 346 -5.77 2.96 19.28
N LEU A 347 -5.64 2.24 18.17
CA LEU A 347 -5.68 2.87 16.86
C LEU A 347 -7.06 3.50 16.62
N PRO A 348 -7.11 4.74 16.11
CA PRO A 348 -8.39 5.41 15.86
C PRO A 348 -9.16 4.71 14.74
N LEU A 349 -10.48 4.60 14.90
CA LEU A 349 -11.37 4.14 13.84
C LEU A 349 -11.86 5.35 13.03
N HIS A 350 -11.47 5.42 11.75
CA HIS A 350 -11.84 6.54 10.89
C HIS A 350 -13.32 6.46 10.44
N PHE A 351 -13.92 7.63 10.23
CA PHE A 351 -15.28 7.81 9.65
C PHE A 351 -16.44 7.12 10.41
N LEU A 352 -16.28 6.80 11.70
CA LEU A 352 -17.41 6.42 12.56
C LEU A 352 -18.35 7.62 12.72
N SER A 353 -19.67 7.42 12.62
CA SER A 353 -20.64 8.45 13.04
C SER A 353 -20.66 8.63 14.54
N GLN A 354 -21.23 9.74 15.01
CA GLN A 354 -21.43 10.05 16.43
C GLN A 354 -22.17 8.93 17.17
N SER A 355 -23.13 8.27 16.52
CA SER A 355 -23.87 7.14 17.10
C SER A 355 -23.03 5.84 17.21
N GLN A 356 -21.95 5.75 16.43
CA GLN A 356 -21.06 4.60 16.35
C GLN A 356 -19.85 4.74 17.27
N MET A 357 -19.40 5.97 17.54
CA MET A 357 -18.30 6.27 18.48
C MET A 357 -18.53 5.72 19.89
N LYS A 358 -19.78 5.61 20.35
CA LYS A 358 -20.06 5.00 21.66
C LYS A 358 -19.87 3.47 21.68
N ARG A 359 -19.59 2.87 20.53
CA ARG A 359 -19.56 1.43 20.27
C ARG A 359 -18.37 1.03 19.40
N GLU A 360 -17.27 1.77 19.44
CA GLU A 360 -16.11 1.56 18.53
C GLU A 360 -15.60 0.12 18.60
N GLU A 361 -15.47 -0.41 19.81
CA GLU A 361 -15.04 -1.79 20.07
C GLU A 361 -15.97 -2.82 19.39
N SER A 362 -17.29 -2.57 19.41
CA SER A 362 -18.26 -3.44 18.75
C SER A 362 -18.11 -3.41 17.24
N TYR A 363 -17.86 -2.22 16.66
CA TYR A 363 -17.59 -2.09 15.23
C TYR A 363 -16.29 -2.77 14.84
N CYS A 364 -15.23 -2.57 15.62
CA CYS A 364 -13.94 -3.24 15.46
C CYS A 364 -14.08 -4.77 15.48
N LYS A 365 -14.74 -5.33 16.49
CA LYS A 365 -15.00 -6.78 16.62
C LYS A 365 -15.94 -7.34 15.54
N SER A 366 -16.83 -6.51 14.97
CA SER A 366 -17.69 -6.93 13.87
C SER A 366 -16.93 -6.97 12.53
N GLY A 367 -16.06 -5.99 12.30
CA GLY A 367 -15.29 -5.83 11.05
C GLY A 367 -14.00 -6.64 10.98
N LEU A 368 -13.42 -7.01 12.13
CA LEU A 368 -12.15 -7.76 12.24
C LEU A 368 -12.31 -9.04 13.05
N ARG A 369 -11.40 -10.00 12.84
CA ARG A 369 -11.19 -11.13 13.75
C ARG A 369 -10.24 -10.70 14.88
N VAL A 370 -10.79 -10.25 16.01
CA VAL A 370 -10.01 -9.68 17.14
C VAL A 370 -9.72 -10.75 18.21
N LYS A 371 -8.49 -10.79 18.73
CA LYS A 371 -8.05 -11.67 19.82
C LYS A 371 -7.20 -10.89 20.82
N MET A 372 -7.43 -11.08 22.12
CA MET A 372 -6.59 -10.55 23.19
C MET A 372 -5.40 -11.49 23.45
N LEU A 373 -4.19 -10.93 23.54
CA LEU A 373 -2.96 -11.67 23.89
C LEU A 373 -2.57 -11.38 25.35
N LEU A 374 -2.02 -12.39 26.03
CA LEU A 374 -1.85 -12.40 27.50
C LEU A 374 -0.88 -11.33 28.03
N GLU A 375 0.16 -10.93 27.29
CA GLU A 375 1.07 -9.86 27.75
C GLU A 375 0.37 -8.51 27.92
N PHE A 376 -0.71 -8.27 27.19
CA PHE A 376 -1.52 -7.04 27.32
C PHE A 376 -2.57 -7.11 28.44
N SER A 377 -2.80 -8.27 29.04
CA SER A 377 -3.73 -8.44 30.17
C SER A 377 -3.14 -8.05 31.53
N VAL A 378 -1.81 -7.94 31.62
CA VAL A 378 -1.11 -7.58 32.87
C VAL A 378 -1.00 -6.06 33.03
N LEU A 379 -0.92 -5.31 31.92
CA LEU A 379 -0.92 -3.84 31.92
C LEU A 379 -2.29 -3.25 32.31
N SER A 380 -3.40 -3.92 31.99
CA SER A 380 -4.75 -3.47 32.37
C SER A 380 -5.07 -3.62 33.85
N ASN A 381 -4.31 -4.43 34.60
CA ASN A 381 -4.54 -4.66 36.03
C ASN A 381 -3.80 -3.67 36.95
N SER A 382 -2.96 -2.78 36.41
CA SER A 382 -2.29 -1.72 37.20
C SER A 382 -2.98 -0.35 37.09
N LEU A 383 -3.98 -0.21 36.21
CA LEU A 383 -4.84 0.96 36.07
C LEU A 383 -6.28 0.55 36.45
N GLU A 384 -6.56 0.50 37.76
CA GLU A 384 -7.94 0.40 38.23
C GLU A 384 -8.75 1.59 37.70
N GLY A 385 -9.68 1.33 36.78
CA GLY A 385 -10.74 2.27 36.44
C GLY A 385 -10.95 2.62 34.96
N SER A 386 -10.68 1.74 34.00
CA SER A 386 -11.41 1.79 32.72
C SER A 386 -11.25 0.46 31.96
N HIS A 387 -12.35 -0.28 31.82
CA HIS A 387 -12.41 -1.39 30.88
C HIS A 387 -12.58 -0.83 29.47
N HIS A 388 -11.46 -0.55 28.79
CA HIS A 388 -11.37 -0.47 27.34
C HIS A 388 -10.17 -1.32 26.88
N TRP A 389 -10.46 -2.22 25.92
CA TRP A 389 -9.65 -3.30 25.31
C TRP A 389 -9.71 -4.67 25.96
#